data_AF-A0A842EZD7-F1
#
_entry.id   AF-A0A842EZD7-F1
#
_cell.length_a   1.000
_cell.length_b   1.000
_cell.length_c   1.000
_cell.angle_alpha   90.00
_cell.angle_beta   90.00
_cell.angle_gamma   90.00
#
_symmetry.space_group_name_H-M   'P 1'
#
loop_
_entity.id
_entity.type
_entity.pdbx_description
1 polymer ?
#
loop_
_entity_poly.entity_id
_entity_poly.type
_entity_poly.pdbx_seq_one_letter_code
_entity_poly.pdbx_strand_id
1 'polypeptide(L)'
;MNNQTGVYKKWSFKILVFVLLATIILPGQFVDAKSEPLEVTVKSTTQATDNYILVKINTNLPKKTKFTITLTGKNNFEKKKNIKADKNGNFEKKFKKLKDGIYEVNISSLKTSKQKRKVRKIFGDDASNLTGEFIKDKKVSFSEYIVVGEDYQKQEKEAQELIKNVKDNPTQKNFSAAYSAVIGLPFVPQVEKYKLQLNEIEKSLPAEKKADYNSLKTKDEFTKALKEYNSNIKGAQLVQKMLRVNIDADSYWDENQIFKYFPDDTFTIMDRLKNNKNIDGIIFVGQAHMTDDNGDENLRNVIMSYFTSPTMENLGDSFSELILSDPQTYYNKADGYQIHPSIYSKLDSGERGNLPFIKLSDNNTFDDLSW
;
A
#
# COMPACT_ATOMS: atom_id res chain seq x y z
N MET A 1 41.38 21.66 65.54
CA MET A 1 42.09 20.55 66.21
C MET A 1 41.19 19.32 66.18
N ASN A 2 41.69 18.22 65.59
CA ASN A 2 41.59 16.82 66.05
C ASN A 2 40.39 16.47 66.97
N ASN A 3 39.56 15.44 66.72
CA ASN A 3 39.98 14.05 66.59
C ASN A 3 38.79 13.14 66.22
N GLN A 4 39.13 12.04 65.53
CA GLN A 4 38.36 10.80 65.48
C GLN A 4 38.28 10.14 66.87
N THR A 5 37.19 9.40 67.14
CA THR A 5 37.16 8.14 67.92
C THR A 5 35.83 7.44 67.58
N GLY A 6 35.84 6.19 67.09
CA GLY A 6 35.84 4.96 67.90
C GLY A 6 34.39 4.46 68.01
N VAL A 7 34.02 3.20 67.76
CA VAL A 7 34.26 2.07 68.67
C VAL A 7 33.90 0.75 67.95
N TYR A 8 34.84 -0.21 67.99
CA TYR A 8 34.71 -1.67 67.80
C TYR A 8 33.89 -2.28 68.98
N LYS A 9 33.23 -3.46 68.95
CA LYS A 9 33.85 -4.80 68.96
C LYS A 9 32.78 -5.86 69.35
N LYS A 10 32.78 -6.97 68.59
CA LYS A 10 32.57 -8.41 68.90
C LYS A 10 31.72 -8.87 70.10
N TRP A 11 31.00 -9.99 69.86
CA TRP A 11 31.07 -11.28 70.60
C TRP A 11 30.45 -12.38 69.68
N SER A 12 31.13 -13.42 69.14
CA SER A 12 31.58 -14.72 69.71
C SER A 12 30.47 -15.47 70.49
N PHE A 13 30.17 -16.76 70.34
CA PHE A 13 30.92 -17.95 69.92
C PHE A 13 29.95 -19.14 69.65
N LYS A 14 30.47 -20.22 69.05
CA LYS A 14 29.85 -21.47 68.53
C LYS A 14 29.25 -22.39 69.65
N ILE A 15 28.34 -23.35 69.42
CA ILE A 15 28.54 -24.77 68.96
C ILE A 15 27.13 -25.45 68.94
N LEU A 16 26.63 -25.97 67.81
CA LEU A 16 26.54 -27.39 67.36
C LEU A 16 25.66 -28.35 68.20
N VAL A 17 24.50 -28.77 67.66
CA VAL A 17 23.91 -30.11 67.88
C VAL A 17 23.42 -30.64 66.54
N PHE A 18 24.05 -31.73 66.12
CA PHE A 18 23.71 -32.56 64.97
C PHE A 18 22.61 -33.53 65.41
N VAL A 19 21.40 -33.45 64.84
CA VAL A 19 20.45 -34.57 64.85
C VAL A 19 20.20 -34.96 63.40
N LEU A 20 20.67 -36.18 63.11
CA LEU A 20 20.57 -36.93 61.89
C LEU A 20 19.09 -37.25 61.61
N LEU A 21 18.44 -36.53 60.69
CA LEU A 21 17.25 -37.04 60.00
C LEU A 21 17.64 -37.26 58.54
N ALA A 22 17.81 -38.53 58.19
CA ALA A 22 17.88 -38.97 56.81
C ALA A 22 16.51 -38.73 56.16
N THR A 23 16.27 -37.52 55.65
CA THR A 23 15.25 -37.29 54.65
C THR A 23 15.80 -37.74 53.31
N ILE A 24 15.12 -38.73 52.76
CA ILE A 24 15.24 -39.20 51.40
C ILE A 24 15.18 -37.98 50.47
N ILE A 25 16.33 -37.53 49.95
CA ILE A 25 16.39 -36.61 48.82
C ILE A 25 16.00 -37.45 47.60
N LEU A 26 14.70 -37.62 47.39
CA LEU A 26 14.20 -37.87 46.05
C LEU A 26 14.73 -36.70 45.20
N PRO A 27 15.33 -36.94 44.03
CA PRO A 27 15.50 -35.89 43.05
C PRO A 27 14.10 -35.42 42.71
N GLY A 28 13.67 -34.36 43.39
CA GLY A 28 12.46 -33.64 43.05
C GLY A 28 12.63 -33.29 41.60
N GLN A 29 11.88 -34.00 40.75
CA GLN A 29 11.55 -33.51 39.43
C GLN A 29 10.94 -32.13 39.72
N PHE A 30 11.75 -31.08 39.55
CA PHE A 30 11.22 -29.76 39.32
C PHE A 30 10.42 -29.95 38.04
N VAL A 31 9.15 -30.31 38.19
CA VAL A 31 8.16 -30.17 37.16
C VAL A 31 8.16 -28.67 36.93
N ASP A 32 8.98 -28.22 35.98
CA ASP A 32 8.95 -26.87 35.46
C ASP A 32 7.51 -26.70 35.03
N ALA A 33 6.72 -26.00 35.86
CA ALA A 33 5.35 -25.67 35.55
C ALA A 33 5.39 -25.01 34.18
N LYS A 34 5.00 -25.79 33.16
CA LYS A 34 5.11 -25.42 31.76
C LYS A 34 4.34 -24.12 31.63
N SER A 35 5.06 -23.01 31.50
CA SER A 35 4.40 -21.71 31.52
C SER A 35 3.42 -21.68 30.36
N GLU A 36 2.18 -21.30 30.65
CA GLU A 36 1.13 -21.23 29.64
C GLU A 36 1.61 -20.40 28.44
N PRO A 37 1.29 -20.80 27.21
CA PRO A 37 1.61 -20.02 26.02
C PRO A 37 1.08 -18.59 26.15
N LEU A 38 1.93 -17.61 25.87
CA LEU A 38 1.60 -16.19 25.84
C LEU A 38 1.36 -15.77 24.39
N GLU A 39 0.11 -15.56 24.03
CA GLU A 39 -0.26 -14.93 22.76
C GLU A 39 0.17 -13.47 22.76
N VAL A 40 1.07 -13.10 21.84
CA VAL A 40 1.68 -11.78 21.81
C VAL A 40 0.78 -10.79 21.10
N THR A 41 0.52 -9.66 21.77
CA THR A 41 -0.16 -8.51 21.18
C THR A 41 0.79 -7.33 21.07
N VAL A 42 0.64 -6.58 19.97
CA VAL A 42 1.42 -5.37 19.68
C VAL A 42 0.47 -4.31 19.16
N LYS A 43 0.58 -3.10 19.71
CA LYS A 43 -0.05 -1.88 19.17
C LYS A 43 1.06 -0.88 18.88
N SER A 44 1.21 -0.52 17.60
CA SER A 44 2.15 0.51 17.16
C SER A 44 1.43 1.83 16.92
N THR A 45 2.08 2.93 17.26
CA THR A 45 1.69 4.28 16.86
C THR A 45 2.95 5.03 16.49
N THR A 46 3.17 5.19 15.19
CA THR A 46 4.34 5.91 14.67
C THR A 46 3.91 7.22 14.04
N GLN A 47 4.60 8.30 14.43
CA GLN A 47 4.34 9.66 13.96
C GLN A 47 5.58 10.17 13.26
N ALA A 48 5.42 10.86 12.13
CA ALA A 48 6.49 11.54 11.45
C ALA A 48 6.21 13.05 11.37
N THR A 49 7.28 13.82 11.50
CA THR A 49 7.35 15.22 11.07
C THR A 49 8.54 15.38 10.14
N ASP A 50 8.72 16.56 9.57
CA ASP A 50 9.73 16.90 8.55
C ASP A 50 11.18 16.51 8.93
N ASN A 51 11.46 16.27 10.21
CA ASN A 51 12.81 15.98 10.68
C ASN A 51 12.90 14.85 11.71
N TYR A 52 11.78 14.20 12.06
CA TYR A 52 11.85 13.06 12.96
C TYR A 52 10.71 12.06 12.81
N ILE A 53 11.02 10.82 13.18
CA ILE A 53 10.05 9.76 13.42
C ILE A 53 9.99 9.47 14.92
N LEU A 54 8.78 9.38 15.48
CA LEU A 54 8.50 8.97 16.83
C LEU A 54 7.74 7.64 16.82
N VAL A 55 8.40 6.58 17.27
CA VAL A 55 7.82 5.23 17.37
C VAL A 55 7.32 5.03 18.80
N LYS A 56 6.03 4.74 18.98
CA LYS A 56 5.42 4.37 20.27
C LYS A 56 4.81 2.99 20.16
N ILE A 57 5.25 2.06 21.01
CA ILE A 57 4.74 0.68 21.02
C ILE A 57 4.15 0.34 22.38
N ASN A 58 3.03 -0.36 22.37
CA ASN A 58 2.47 -1.08 23.51
C ASN A 58 2.41 -2.58 23.20
N THR A 59 2.75 -3.42 24.18
CA THR A 59 2.70 -4.88 24.05
C THR A 59 2.34 -5.52 25.39
N ASN A 60 1.88 -6.77 25.40
CA ASN A 60 1.67 -7.54 26.64
C ASN A 60 2.95 -8.23 27.17
N LEU A 61 4.11 -7.95 26.56
CA LEU A 61 5.38 -8.57 26.95
C LEU A 61 5.92 -8.05 28.30
N PRO A 62 6.67 -8.88 29.04
CA PRO A 62 7.09 -8.56 30.39
C PRO A 62 8.05 -7.37 30.46
N LYS A 63 8.04 -6.68 31.61
CA LYS A 63 8.95 -5.56 31.92
C LYS A 63 10.41 -5.91 31.63
N LYS A 64 11.14 -4.95 31.04
CA LYS A 64 12.56 -5.06 30.66
C LYS A 64 12.83 -6.00 29.47
N THR A 65 11.82 -6.47 28.75
CA THR A 65 12.01 -7.11 27.43
C THR A 65 12.73 -6.13 26.52
N LYS A 66 13.85 -6.57 25.94
CA LYS A 66 14.71 -5.74 25.08
C LYS A 66 14.26 -5.87 23.63
N PHE A 67 14.19 -4.73 22.95
CA PHE A 67 13.91 -4.60 21.53
C PHE A 67 15.00 -3.80 20.83
N THR A 68 15.14 -4.04 19.53
CA THR A 68 15.89 -3.24 18.57
C THR A 68 14.89 -2.67 17.58
N ILE A 69 14.92 -1.34 17.41
CA ILE A 69 14.21 -0.62 16.36
C ILE A 69 15.24 -0.24 15.31
N THR A 70 15.06 -0.73 14.10
CA THR A 70 15.89 -0.45 12.93
C THR A 70 15.07 0.39 11.97
N LEU A 71 15.60 1.55 11.60
CA LEU A 71 15.01 2.44 10.61
C LEU A 71 15.84 2.34 9.33
N THR A 72 15.26 1.82 8.26
CA THR A 72 15.89 1.69 6.93
C THR A 72 15.27 2.68 5.95
N GLY A 73 16.05 3.23 5.03
CA GLY A 73 15.59 4.18 4.01
C GLY A 73 16.43 4.12 2.73
N LYS A 74 16.15 5.01 1.77
CA LYS A 74 16.91 5.09 0.49
C LYS A 74 18.42 5.25 0.71
N ASN A 75 19.21 4.88 -0.30
CA ASN A 75 20.67 4.99 -0.31
C ASN A 75 21.36 4.25 0.85
N ASN A 76 20.86 3.05 1.19
CA ASN A 76 21.35 2.23 2.30
C ASN A 76 21.35 2.96 3.65
N PHE A 77 20.47 3.94 3.84
CA PHE A 77 20.32 4.60 5.12
C PHE A 77 19.84 3.60 6.17
N GLU A 78 20.55 3.50 7.30
CA GLU A 78 20.15 2.67 8.43
C GLU A 78 20.43 3.39 9.76
N LYS A 79 19.44 3.42 10.66
CA LYS A 79 19.63 3.83 12.06
C LYS A 79 19.04 2.79 13.01
N LYS A 80 19.84 2.30 13.95
CA LYS A 80 19.44 1.31 14.96
C LYS A 80 19.38 1.91 16.36
N LYS A 81 18.33 1.59 17.13
CA LYS A 81 18.20 1.96 18.55
C LYS A 81 17.67 0.80 19.37
N ASN A 82 18.33 0.54 20.51
CA ASN A 82 17.86 -0.45 21.48
C ASN A 82 16.95 0.21 22.52
N ILE A 83 15.89 -0.49 22.92
CA ILE A 83 14.93 -0.04 23.93
C ILE A 83 14.42 -1.21 24.77
N LYS A 84 13.77 -0.90 25.90
CA LYS A 84 13.17 -1.88 26.80
C LYS A 84 11.73 -1.50 27.09
N ALA A 85 10.85 -2.50 27.10
CA ALA A 85 9.48 -2.33 27.57
C ALA A 85 9.44 -1.98 29.06
N ASP A 86 8.53 -1.07 29.43
CA ASP A 86 8.26 -0.71 30.82
C ASP A 86 7.34 -1.76 31.51
N LYS A 87 6.79 -1.43 32.68
CA LYS A 87 5.95 -2.36 33.46
C LYS A 87 4.60 -2.67 32.79
N ASN A 88 4.15 -1.80 31.90
CA ASN A 88 2.89 -1.89 31.17
C ASN A 88 3.14 -2.30 29.70
N GLY A 89 4.36 -2.71 29.37
CA GLY A 89 4.75 -3.08 28.02
C GLY A 89 4.95 -1.91 27.06
N ASN A 90 4.97 -0.67 27.55
CA ASN A 90 5.15 0.52 26.71
C ASN A 90 6.63 0.80 26.44
N PHE A 91 6.92 1.33 25.26
CA PHE A 91 8.20 1.98 24.97
C PHE A 91 8.11 2.98 23.83
N GLU A 92 8.96 4.01 23.86
CA GLU A 92 8.97 5.10 22.87
C GLU A 92 10.40 5.44 22.41
N LYS A 93 10.57 5.67 21.10
CA LYS A 93 11.85 6.14 20.55
C LYS A 93 11.70 7.17 19.43
N LYS A 94 12.44 8.27 19.58
CA LYS A 94 12.57 9.34 18.58
C LYS A 94 13.82 9.17 17.71
N PHE A 95 13.68 9.22 16.39
CA PHE A 95 14.74 9.26 15.38
C PHE A 95 14.77 10.65 14.74
N LYS A 96 15.81 11.45 14.98
CA LYS A 96 15.94 12.83 14.47
C LYS A 96 16.89 12.89 13.26
N LYS A 97 16.91 14.03 12.57
CA LYS A 97 17.82 14.29 11.44
C LYS A 97 17.58 13.28 10.33
N LEU A 98 16.32 13.18 9.94
CA LEU A 98 15.88 12.35 8.83
C LEU A 98 15.70 13.28 7.63
N LYS A 99 16.10 12.80 6.45
CA LYS A 99 15.77 13.48 5.19
C LYS A 99 14.37 13.08 4.77
N ASP A 100 13.80 13.82 3.85
CA ASP A 100 12.52 13.44 3.25
C ASP A 100 12.63 12.10 2.53
N GLY A 101 11.57 11.31 2.62
CA GLY A 101 11.48 10.02 2.00
C GLY A 101 10.77 8.97 2.84
N ILE A 102 10.69 7.77 2.28
CA ILE A 102 10.04 6.61 2.89
C ILE A 102 11.07 5.85 3.71
N TYR A 103 10.67 5.50 4.93
CA TYR A 103 11.44 4.69 5.84
C TYR A 103 10.66 3.46 6.25
N GLU A 104 11.34 2.34 6.37
CA GLU A 104 10.82 1.13 6.98
C GLU A 104 11.28 1.09 8.44
N VAL A 105 10.33 0.98 9.36
CA VAL A 105 10.56 0.83 10.79
C VAL A 105 10.41 -0.64 11.14
N ASN A 106 11.55 -1.30 11.37
CA ASN A 106 11.63 -2.69 11.78
C ASN A 106 11.81 -2.78 13.30
N ILE A 107 10.85 -3.38 14.01
CA ILE A 107 10.92 -3.59 15.45
C ILE A 107 11.07 -5.08 15.72
N SER A 108 12.12 -5.46 16.44
CA SER A 108 12.39 -6.87 16.78
C SER A 108 12.84 -7.02 18.24
N SER A 109 12.29 -8.00 18.96
CA SER A 109 12.82 -8.37 20.27
C SER A 109 14.19 -9.05 20.12
N LEU A 110 15.06 -8.92 21.13
CA LEU A 110 16.27 -9.73 21.14
C LEU A 110 15.92 -11.21 21.31
N LYS A 111 16.74 -12.11 20.72
CA LYS A 111 16.67 -13.56 20.96
C LYS A 111 16.57 -13.85 22.46
N THR A 112 15.84 -14.90 22.83
CA THR A 112 15.61 -15.26 24.23
C THR A 112 16.88 -15.34 25.05
N SER A 113 17.95 -15.95 24.51
CA SER A 113 19.27 -16.02 25.15
C SER A 113 19.89 -14.66 25.55
N LYS A 114 19.53 -13.57 24.86
CA LYS A 114 19.99 -12.19 25.13
C LYS A 114 19.05 -11.38 26.04
N GLN A 115 17.91 -11.97 26.43
CA GLN A 115 16.95 -11.39 27.36
C GLN A 115 17.37 -11.63 28.82
N LYS A 116 16.76 -10.89 29.76
CA LYS A 116 16.99 -11.11 31.20
C LYS A 116 16.36 -12.43 31.65
N ARG A 117 16.94 -13.10 32.66
CA ARG A 117 16.45 -14.39 33.20
C ARG A 117 14.93 -14.43 33.44
N LYS A 118 14.35 -13.36 34.00
CA LYS A 118 12.90 -13.25 34.22
C LYS A 118 12.07 -13.26 32.93
N VAL A 119 12.54 -12.58 31.89
CA VAL A 119 11.91 -12.55 30.56
C VAL A 119 12.10 -13.90 29.87
N ARG A 120 13.30 -14.49 29.97
CA ARG A 120 13.60 -15.83 29.44
C ARG A 120 12.65 -16.90 29.96
N LYS A 121 12.37 -16.90 31.26
CA LYS A 121 11.44 -17.86 31.88
C LYS A 121 10.04 -17.78 31.27
N ILE A 122 9.60 -16.58 30.89
CA ILE A 122 8.29 -16.36 30.25
C ILE A 122 8.34 -16.74 28.77
N PHE A 123 9.40 -16.37 28.06
CA PHE A 123 9.54 -16.69 26.63
C PHE A 123 9.71 -18.19 26.39
N GLY A 124 10.28 -18.93 27.35
CA GLY A 124 10.75 -20.30 27.12
C GLY A 124 12.00 -20.34 26.27
N ASP A 125 12.61 -21.51 26.12
CA ASP A 125 13.78 -21.64 25.25
C ASP A 125 13.38 -21.35 23.81
N ASP A 126 14.17 -20.54 23.12
CA ASP A 126 13.89 -20.13 21.74
C ASP A 126 12.47 -19.57 21.51
N ALA A 127 11.93 -18.89 22.52
CA ALA A 127 10.59 -18.28 22.46
C ALA A 127 9.46 -19.31 22.31
N SER A 128 9.67 -20.56 22.76
CA SER A 128 8.70 -21.67 22.68
C SER A 128 7.34 -21.39 23.33
N ASN A 129 7.29 -20.44 24.26
CA ASN A 129 6.08 -20.12 25.01
C ASN A 129 5.41 -18.86 24.47
N LEU A 130 5.87 -18.31 23.34
CA LEU A 130 5.21 -17.19 22.66
C LEU A 130 4.43 -17.69 21.44
N THR A 131 3.23 -17.17 21.25
CA THR A 131 2.38 -17.45 20.09
C THR A 131 1.85 -16.15 19.49
N GLY A 132 1.22 -16.21 18.31
CA GLY A 132 0.62 -15.07 17.62
C GLY A 132 1.36 -14.63 16.36
N GLU A 133 0.73 -13.74 15.58
CA GLU A 133 1.19 -13.30 14.24
C GLU A 133 2.54 -12.58 14.24
N PHE A 134 2.91 -11.98 15.38
CA PHE A 134 4.15 -11.23 15.53
C PHE A 134 5.36 -12.11 15.84
N ILE A 135 5.21 -13.44 15.93
CA ILE A 135 6.32 -14.35 16.21
C ILE A 135 7.00 -14.77 14.90
N LYS A 136 8.22 -14.28 14.69
CA LYS A 136 9.07 -14.60 13.52
C LYS A 136 10.48 -14.91 13.99
N ASP A 137 11.08 -15.97 13.44
CA ASP A 137 12.46 -16.40 13.77
C ASP A 137 12.75 -16.46 15.28
N LYS A 138 11.81 -17.05 16.05
CA LYS A 138 11.95 -17.23 17.51
C LYS A 138 12.07 -15.89 18.27
N LYS A 139 11.46 -14.83 17.73
CA LYS A 139 11.41 -13.48 18.30
C LYS A 139 10.06 -12.85 18.03
N VAL A 140 9.81 -11.73 18.68
CA VAL A 140 8.70 -10.85 18.32
C VAL A 140 9.22 -9.88 17.27
N SER A 141 8.60 -9.81 16.10
CA SER A 141 9.05 -8.97 14.99
C SER A 141 7.86 -8.43 14.20
N PHE A 142 7.89 -7.13 13.92
CA PHE A 142 6.95 -6.47 13.01
C PHE A 142 7.63 -5.30 12.31
N SER A 143 7.11 -4.94 11.15
CA SER A 143 7.60 -3.84 10.33
C SER A 143 6.43 -2.96 9.91
N GLU A 144 6.70 -1.68 9.75
CA GLU A 144 5.77 -0.70 9.20
C GLU A 144 6.53 0.32 8.36
N TYR A 145 5.89 0.90 7.36
CA TYR A 145 6.48 1.96 6.55
C TYR A 145 5.95 3.32 7.01
N ILE A 146 6.80 4.33 7.00
CA ILE A 146 6.44 5.71 7.32
C ILE A 146 7.19 6.69 6.42
N VAL A 147 6.54 7.78 6.05
CA VAL A 147 7.15 8.83 5.23
C VAL A 147 7.50 10.02 6.10
N VAL A 148 8.64 10.62 5.80
CA VAL A 148 9.11 11.89 6.39
C VAL A 148 9.09 12.93 5.26
N GLY A 149 8.54 14.12 5.54
CA GLY A 149 8.55 15.26 4.62
C GLY A 149 7.23 16.04 4.63
N GLU A 150 7.30 17.34 4.33
CA GLU A 150 6.13 18.24 4.29
C GLU A 150 5.12 17.80 3.21
N ASP A 151 5.60 17.37 2.05
CA ASP A 151 4.76 16.92 0.94
C ASP A 151 3.88 15.74 1.33
N TYR A 152 4.39 14.82 2.16
CA TYR A 152 3.58 13.70 2.64
C TYR A 152 2.46 14.16 3.58
N GLN A 153 2.75 15.05 4.53
CA GLN A 153 1.71 15.52 5.45
C GLN A 153 0.59 16.24 4.70
N LYS A 154 0.96 17.00 3.65
CA LYS A 154 0.01 17.62 2.75
C LYS A 154 -0.83 16.57 2.00
N GLN A 155 -0.20 15.56 1.41
CA GLN A 155 -0.88 14.49 0.68
C GLN A 155 -1.76 13.61 1.58
N GLU A 156 -1.33 13.29 2.81
CA GLU A 156 -2.14 12.56 3.78
C GLU A 156 -3.38 13.36 4.17
N LYS A 157 -3.21 14.66 4.42
CA LYS A 157 -4.35 15.55 4.72
C LYS A 157 -5.31 15.63 3.53
N GLU A 158 -4.78 15.75 2.32
CA GLU A 158 -5.54 15.74 1.08
C GLU A 158 -6.33 14.43 0.90
N ALA A 159 -5.70 13.27 1.08
CA ALA A 159 -6.37 11.96 1.03
C ALA A 159 -7.49 11.85 2.07
N GLN A 160 -7.24 12.28 3.31
CA GLN A 160 -8.25 12.25 4.38
C GLN A 160 -9.43 13.19 4.06
N GLU A 161 -9.16 14.35 3.48
CA GLU A 161 -10.18 15.32 3.09
C GLU A 161 -11.02 14.81 1.92
N LEU A 162 -10.40 14.17 0.92
CA LEU A 162 -11.10 13.47 -0.16
C LEU A 162 -12.04 12.39 0.38
N ILE A 163 -11.54 11.50 1.25
CA ILE A 163 -12.35 10.42 1.86
C ILE A 163 -13.51 11.00 2.67
N LYS A 164 -13.25 12.07 3.44
CA LYS A 164 -14.28 12.75 4.21
C LYS A 164 -15.36 13.33 3.30
N ASN A 165 -14.98 13.98 2.20
CA ASN A 165 -15.92 14.55 1.23
C ASN A 165 -16.81 13.46 0.60
N VAL A 166 -16.28 12.27 0.32
CA VAL A 166 -17.09 11.14 -0.17
C VAL A 166 -18.04 10.63 0.91
N LYS A 167 -17.60 10.52 2.18
CA LYS A 167 -18.48 10.11 3.29
C LYS A 167 -19.63 11.09 3.51
N ASP A 168 -19.34 12.39 3.42
CA ASP A 168 -20.33 13.45 3.62
C ASP A 168 -21.30 13.57 2.43
N ASN A 169 -20.87 13.21 1.21
CA ASN A 169 -21.70 13.20 0.00
C ASN A 169 -21.42 11.95 -0.87
N PRO A 170 -21.99 10.79 -0.48
CA PRO A 170 -21.67 9.49 -1.08
C PRO A 170 -22.37 9.33 -2.43
N THR A 171 -21.70 9.79 -3.48
CA THR A 171 -22.08 9.59 -4.88
C THR A 171 -21.00 8.83 -5.63
N GLN A 172 -21.38 8.07 -6.67
CA GLN A 172 -20.41 7.34 -7.50
C GLN A 172 -19.35 8.26 -8.10
N LYS A 173 -19.76 9.46 -8.54
CA LYS A 173 -18.86 10.48 -9.07
C LYS A 173 -17.81 10.92 -8.04
N ASN A 174 -18.23 11.23 -6.81
CA ASN A 174 -17.31 11.65 -5.76
C ASN A 174 -16.39 10.50 -5.34
N PHE A 175 -16.93 9.28 -5.27
CA PHE A 175 -16.15 8.08 -4.98
C PHE A 175 -15.06 7.86 -6.03
N SER A 176 -15.41 7.83 -7.32
CA SER A 176 -14.45 7.62 -8.40
C SER A 176 -13.36 8.68 -8.40
N ALA A 177 -13.73 9.97 -8.26
CA ALA A 177 -12.77 11.06 -8.20
C ALA A 177 -11.81 10.93 -7.01
N ALA A 178 -12.33 10.58 -5.82
CA ALA A 178 -11.50 10.39 -4.64
C ALA A 178 -10.61 9.15 -4.74
N TYR A 179 -11.10 8.06 -5.33
CA TYR A 179 -10.34 6.82 -5.51
C TYR A 179 -9.15 7.05 -6.45
N SER A 180 -9.38 7.62 -7.63
CA SER A 180 -8.32 7.96 -8.58
C SER A 180 -7.32 8.94 -7.98
N ALA A 181 -7.80 9.99 -7.29
CA ALA A 181 -6.92 10.96 -6.63
C ALA A 181 -6.06 10.31 -5.54
N VAL A 182 -6.63 9.48 -4.66
CA VAL A 182 -5.91 8.80 -3.58
C VAL A 182 -4.86 7.83 -4.12
N ILE A 183 -5.16 7.10 -5.19
CA ILE A 183 -4.20 6.18 -5.83
C ILE A 183 -3.10 6.94 -6.59
N GLY A 184 -3.43 8.10 -7.15
CA GLY A 184 -2.49 9.00 -7.80
C GLY A 184 -1.47 9.64 -6.86
N LEU A 185 -1.65 9.57 -5.54
CA LEU A 185 -0.72 10.16 -4.57
C LEU A 185 0.60 9.35 -4.52
N PRO A 186 1.74 9.95 -4.89
CA PRO A 186 3.00 9.23 -5.09
C PRO A 186 3.65 8.68 -3.81
N PHE A 187 3.24 9.14 -2.62
CA PHE A 187 3.95 8.87 -1.37
C PHE A 187 3.08 8.37 -0.21
N VAL A 188 2.00 7.64 -0.46
CA VAL A 188 1.14 7.19 0.64
C VAL A 188 1.38 5.69 0.94
N PRO A 189 2.30 5.29 1.84
CA PRO A 189 2.43 3.88 2.26
C PRO A 189 1.18 3.33 2.96
N GLN A 190 0.23 4.22 3.32
CA GLN A 190 -1.11 3.87 3.76
C GLN A 190 -2.15 3.87 2.61
N VAL A 191 -1.75 3.89 1.33
CA VAL A 191 -2.70 3.85 0.19
C VAL A 191 -3.66 2.67 0.38
N GLU A 192 -3.15 1.51 0.80
CA GLU A 192 -3.99 0.33 1.07
C GLU A 192 -5.02 0.56 2.17
N LYS A 193 -4.66 1.28 3.25
CA LYS A 193 -5.62 1.66 4.29
C LYS A 193 -6.72 2.57 3.74
N TYR A 194 -6.35 3.54 2.89
CA TYR A 194 -7.31 4.46 2.30
C TYR A 194 -8.19 3.79 1.23
N LYS A 195 -7.62 2.91 0.41
CA LYS A 195 -8.36 2.01 -0.50
C LYS A 195 -9.37 1.18 0.28
N LEU A 196 -8.99 0.56 1.39
CA LEU A 196 -9.93 -0.19 2.23
C LEU A 196 -11.09 0.68 2.73
N GLN A 197 -10.81 1.89 3.20
CA GLN A 197 -11.86 2.83 3.61
C GLN A 197 -12.78 3.23 2.45
N LEU A 198 -12.22 3.47 1.26
CA LEU A 198 -12.99 3.77 0.06
C LEU A 198 -13.86 2.58 -0.35
N ASN A 199 -13.31 1.36 -0.37
CA ASN A 199 -14.05 0.14 -0.69
C ASN A 199 -15.20 -0.12 0.29
N GLU A 200 -15.06 0.24 1.57
CA GLU A 200 -16.18 0.20 2.53
C GLU A 200 -17.27 1.21 2.18
N ILE A 201 -16.90 2.42 1.74
CA ILE A 201 -17.86 3.44 1.29
C ILE A 201 -18.55 2.97 0.01
N GLU A 202 -17.82 2.40 -0.94
CA GLU A 202 -18.36 1.89 -2.20
C GLU A 202 -19.50 0.89 -1.97
N LYS A 203 -19.31 -0.05 -1.03
CA LYS A 203 -20.34 -1.03 -0.64
C LYS A 203 -21.62 -0.39 -0.08
N SER A 204 -21.51 0.83 0.44
CA SER A 204 -22.64 1.59 0.99
C SER A 204 -23.31 2.52 -0.02
N LEU A 205 -22.70 2.73 -1.20
CA LEU A 205 -23.29 3.55 -2.24
C LEU A 205 -24.58 2.88 -2.74
N PRO A 206 -25.66 3.66 -2.97
CA PRO A 206 -26.84 3.13 -3.61
C PRO A 206 -26.41 2.53 -4.95
N ALA A 207 -26.83 1.30 -5.22
CA ALA A 207 -26.56 0.65 -6.50
C ALA A 207 -26.88 1.65 -7.60
N GLU A 208 -25.84 2.04 -8.34
CA GLU A 208 -25.94 3.05 -9.38
C GLU A 208 -27.15 2.68 -10.24
N LYS A 209 -28.07 3.63 -10.49
CA LYS A 209 -29.06 3.45 -11.55
C LYS A 209 -28.25 3.29 -12.81
N LYS A 210 -27.88 2.04 -13.14
CA LYS A 210 -27.13 1.70 -14.32
C LYS A 210 -27.97 2.26 -15.45
N ALA A 211 -27.45 3.26 -16.15
CA ALA A 211 -27.98 3.58 -17.46
C ALA A 211 -28.11 2.24 -18.20
N ASP A 212 -29.22 1.99 -18.88
CA ASP A 212 -29.36 0.78 -19.66
C ASP A 212 -28.43 0.89 -20.86
N TYR A 213 -27.15 0.61 -20.62
CA TYR A 213 -26.08 0.68 -21.59
C TYR A 213 -26.36 -0.23 -22.78
N ASN A 214 -27.20 -1.26 -22.64
CA ASN A 214 -27.58 -2.18 -23.71
C ASN A 214 -28.59 -1.57 -24.69
N SER A 215 -29.27 -0.48 -24.30
CA SER A 215 -30.28 0.20 -25.13
C SER A 215 -29.70 1.33 -25.99
N LEU A 216 -28.47 1.77 -25.71
CA LEU A 216 -27.83 2.91 -26.38
C LEU A 216 -27.51 2.57 -27.84
N LYS A 217 -27.85 3.48 -28.75
CA LYS A 217 -27.72 3.31 -30.21
C LYS A 217 -27.04 4.49 -30.90
N THR A 218 -27.16 5.68 -30.36
CA THR A 218 -26.70 6.92 -31.01
C THR A 218 -25.46 7.50 -30.34
N LYS A 219 -24.69 8.29 -31.10
CA LYS A 219 -23.53 9.04 -30.61
C LYS A 219 -23.86 9.87 -29.35
N ASP A 220 -24.99 10.56 -29.35
CA ASP A 220 -25.39 11.43 -28.24
C ASP A 220 -25.78 10.63 -26.99
N GLU A 221 -26.48 9.50 -27.17
CA GLU A 221 -26.81 8.58 -26.08
C GLU A 221 -25.55 8.00 -25.42
N PHE A 222 -24.62 7.47 -26.22
CA PHE A 222 -23.35 6.96 -25.71
C PHE A 222 -22.54 8.06 -25.03
N THR A 223 -22.37 9.21 -25.68
CA THR A 223 -21.58 10.31 -25.13
C THR A 223 -22.15 10.80 -23.79
N LYS A 224 -23.48 10.96 -23.70
CA LYS A 224 -24.13 11.41 -22.47
C LYS A 224 -23.98 10.40 -21.34
N ALA A 225 -24.32 9.13 -21.59
CA ALA A 225 -24.24 8.08 -20.58
C ALA A 225 -22.80 7.88 -20.08
N LEU A 226 -21.84 7.90 -20.99
CA LEU A 226 -20.43 7.76 -20.65
C LEU A 226 -19.88 8.97 -19.88
N LYS A 227 -20.28 10.21 -20.22
CA LYS A 227 -19.88 11.43 -19.49
C LYS A 227 -20.46 11.52 -18.08
N GLU A 228 -21.64 10.93 -17.84
CA GLU A 228 -22.19 10.82 -16.48
C GLU A 228 -21.30 9.97 -15.58
N TYR A 229 -20.59 9.00 -16.16
CA TYR A 229 -19.65 8.13 -15.46
C TYR A 229 -18.24 8.75 -15.36
N ASN A 230 -17.66 9.17 -16.49
CA ASN A 230 -16.30 9.71 -16.54
C ASN A 230 -16.27 11.05 -17.31
N SER A 231 -15.97 12.13 -16.59
CA SER A 231 -15.92 13.49 -17.16
C SER A 231 -14.79 13.71 -18.17
N ASN A 232 -13.77 12.85 -18.18
CA ASN A 232 -12.66 12.91 -19.12
C ASN A 232 -13.08 12.44 -20.51
N ILE A 233 -14.24 11.80 -20.66
CA ILE A 233 -14.75 11.40 -21.97
C ILE A 233 -15.12 12.64 -22.77
N LYS A 234 -14.41 12.90 -23.87
CA LYS A 234 -14.69 14.02 -24.77
C LYS A 234 -15.90 13.73 -25.65
N GLY A 235 -16.03 12.48 -26.10
CA GLY A 235 -17.16 12.02 -26.90
C GLY A 235 -17.06 10.55 -27.26
N ALA A 236 -18.17 10.01 -27.76
CA ALA A 236 -18.23 8.66 -28.30
C ALA A 236 -18.90 8.65 -29.69
N GLN A 237 -18.55 7.70 -30.54
CA GLN A 237 -19.12 7.57 -31.88
C GLN A 237 -19.19 6.11 -32.29
N LEU A 238 -20.35 5.69 -32.78
CA LEU A 238 -20.53 4.36 -33.34
C LEU A 238 -20.17 4.38 -34.83
N VAL A 239 -19.16 3.62 -35.23
CA VAL A 239 -18.71 3.48 -36.62
C VAL A 239 -18.66 1.99 -36.95
N GLN A 240 -19.52 1.53 -37.88
CA GLN A 240 -19.56 0.11 -38.27
C GLN A 240 -19.67 -0.84 -37.07
N LYS A 241 -20.51 -0.50 -36.09
CA LYS A 241 -20.66 -1.21 -34.81
C LYS A 241 -19.43 -1.22 -33.88
N MET A 242 -18.35 -0.55 -34.24
CA MET A 242 -17.25 -0.25 -33.31
C MET A 242 -17.56 1.06 -32.60
N LEU A 243 -17.64 1.03 -31.27
CA LEU A 243 -17.79 2.25 -30.49
C LEU A 243 -16.43 2.88 -30.26
N ARG A 244 -16.16 4.02 -30.89
CA ARG A 244 -14.99 4.85 -30.60
C ARG A 244 -15.29 5.73 -29.40
N VAL A 245 -14.44 5.72 -28.38
CA VAL A 245 -14.53 6.55 -27.17
C VAL A 245 -13.26 7.40 -27.08
N ASN A 246 -13.41 8.71 -27.17
CA ASN A 246 -12.30 9.67 -27.03
C ASN A 246 -12.22 10.13 -25.56
N ILE A 247 -11.05 9.98 -24.96
CA ILE A 247 -10.75 10.25 -23.55
C ILE A 247 -9.69 11.34 -23.48
N ASP A 248 -9.89 12.30 -22.60
CA ASP A 248 -8.95 13.34 -22.25
C ASP A 248 -7.80 12.79 -21.40
N ALA A 249 -6.66 12.55 -22.03
CA ALA A 249 -5.46 12.08 -21.37
C ALA A 249 -4.61 13.21 -20.77
N ASP A 250 -4.96 14.49 -20.97
CA ASP A 250 -4.33 15.60 -20.24
C ASP A 250 -4.74 15.64 -18.76
N SER A 251 -5.77 14.87 -18.41
CA SER A 251 -6.19 14.69 -17.01
C SER A 251 -5.17 13.91 -16.17
N TYR A 252 -4.18 13.26 -16.80
CA TYR A 252 -3.11 12.53 -16.14
C TYR A 252 -1.86 13.42 -16.00
N TRP A 253 -1.12 13.28 -14.88
CA TRP A 253 -0.04 14.22 -14.54
C TRP A 253 1.25 14.04 -15.35
N ASP A 254 1.49 12.85 -15.90
CA ASP A 254 2.67 12.51 -16.69
C ASP A 254 2.42 11.29 -17.60
N GLU A 255 3.39 10.97 -18.46
CA GLU A 255 3.30 9.86 -19.42
C GLU A 255 3.16 8.47 -18.77
N ASN A 256 3.74 8.25 -17.60
CA ASN A 256 3.62 6.98 -16.88
C ASN A 256 2.21 6.83 -16.31
N GLN A 257 1.61 7.93 -15.83
CA GLN A 257 0.23 7.94 -15.38
C GLN A 257 -0.75 7.68 -16.52
N ILE A 258 -0.53 8.25 -17.72
CA ILE A 258 -1.34 7.93 -18.90
C ILE A 258 -1.34 6.41 -19.14
N PHE A 259 -0.16 5.79 -19.18
CA PHE A 259 -0.03 4.34 -19.39
C PHE A 259 -0.67 3.51 -18.28
N LYS A 260 -0.57 3.98 -17.03
CA LYS A 260 -1.07 3.24 -15.87
C LYS A 260 -2.58 3.33 -15.67
N TYR A 261 -3.17 4.51 -15.88
CA TYR A 261 -4.57 4.78 -15.52
C TYR A 261 -5.52 4.71 -16.71
N PHE A 262 -5.04 4.87 -17.94
CA PHE A 262 -5.86 4.66 -19.13
C PHE A 262 -6.52 3.27 -19.17
N PRO A 263 -5.82 2.15 -18.83
CA PRO A 263 -6.45 0.83 -18.70
C PRO A 263 -7.64 0.78 -17.74
N ASP A 264 -7.54 1.45 -16.59
CA ASP A 264 -8.57 1.43 -15.55
C ASP A 264 -9.85 2.16 -16.00
N ASP A 265 -9.68 3.37 -16.54
CA ASP A 265 -10.78 4.17 -17.08
C ASP A 265 -11.52 3.44 -18.22
N THR A 266 -10.76 2.80 -19.09
CA THR A 266 -11.33 2.09 -20.25
C THR A 266 -11.96 0.75 -19.86
N PHE A 267 -11.37 -0.01 -18.92
CA PHE A 267 -11.95 -1.27 -18.45
C PHE A 267 -13.34 -1.09 -17.87
N THR A 268 -13.55 -0.05 -17.05
CA THR A 268 -14.87 0.16 -16.47
C THR A 268 -15.93 0.48 -17.53
N ILE A 269 -15.55 1.18 -18.60
CA ILE A 269 -16.43 1.42 -19.75
C ILE A 269 -16.72 0.10 -20.49
N MET A 270 -15.70 -0.74 -20.73
CA MET A 270 -15.87 -2.05 -21.34
C MET A 270 -16.81 -2.93 -20.53
N ASP A 271 -16.63 -3.04 -19.21
CA ASP A 271 -17.45 -3.90 -18.36
C ASP A 271 -18.94 -3.55 -18.42
N ARG A 272 -19.25 -2.26 -18.55
CA ARG A 272 -20.63 -1.75 -18.69
C ARG A 272 -21.23 -2.00 -20.07
N LEU A 273 -20.39 -2.01 -21.10
CA LEU A 273 -20.81 -2.07 -22.50
C LEU A 273 -20.68 -3.46 -23.13
N LYS A 274 -19.98 -4.40 -22.50
CA LYS A 274 -19.68 -5.74 -23.06
C LYS A 274 -20.91 -6.53 -23.50
N ASN A 275 -22.08 -6.24 -22.92
CA ASN A 275 -23.36 -6.89 -23.26
C ASN A 275 -24.24 -6.08 -24.24
N ASN A 276 -23.79 -4.92 -24.72
CA ASN A 276 -24.55 -4.10 -25.65
C ASN A 276 -24.55 -4.74 -27.05
N LYS A 277 -25.73 -5.16 -27.52
CA LYS A 277 -25.92 -5.86 -28.81
C LYS A 277 -25.74 -4.97 -30.06
N ASN A 278 -25.65 -3.65 -29.87
CA ASN A 278 -25.47 -2.68 -30.96
C ASN A 278 -23.99 -2.42 -31.28
N ILE A 279 -23.07 -3.00 -30.49
CA ILE A 279 -21.64 -2.85 -30.69
C ILE A 279 -20.97 -4.23 -30.84
N ASP A 280 -20.02 -4.33 -31.75
CA ASP A 280 -19.20 -5.54 -31.97
C ASP A 280 -17.80 -5.37 -31.31
N GLY A 281 -17.50 -4.16 -30.82
CA GLY A 281 -16.27 -3.84 -30.11
C GLY A 281 -16.19 -2.36 -29.73
N ILE A 282 -15.13 -2.02 -29.01
CA ILE A 282 -14.83 -0.66 -28.53
C ILE A 282 -13.39 -0.30 -28.90
N ILE A 283 -13.21 0.94 -29.36
CA ILE A 283 -11.91 1.56 -29.59
C ILE A 283 -11.78 2.71 -28.61
N PHE A 284 -10.78 2.67 -27.74
CA PHE A 284 -10.46 3.78 -26.85
C PHE A 284 -9.34 4.62 -27.44
N VAL A 285 -9.48 5.94 -27.34
CA VAL A 285 -8.49 6.90 -27.84
C VAL A 285 -8.21 7.92 -26.75
N GLY A 286 -7.06 7.80 -26.10
CA GLY A 286 -6.54 8.82 -25.19
C GLY A 286 -5.87 9.93 -25.97
N GLN A 287 -6.31 11.17 -25.76
CA GLN A 287 -5.81 12.36 -26.44
C GLN A 287 -5.16 13.30 -25.43
N ALA A 288 -3.95 13.75 -25.70
CA ALA A 288 -3.23 14.71 -24.85
C ALA A 288 -2.56 15.79 -25.71
N HIS A 289 -2.36 16.97 -25.15
CA HIS A 289 -1.56 18.02 -25.76
C HIS A 289 -0.09 17.61 -25.71
N MET A 290 0.56 17.68 -26.86
CA MET A 290 1.97 17.38 -27.02
C MET A 290 2.67 18.55 -27.69
N THR A 291 3.82 18.95 -27.13
CA THR A 291 4.72 19.93 -27.73
C THR A 291 5.58 19.25 -28.79
N ASP A 292 5.62 19.81 -30.00
CA ASP A 292 6.52 19.35 -31.05
C ASP A 292 7.94 19.95 -30.92
N ASP A 293 8.83 19.59 -31.85
CA ASP A 293 10.23 20.07 -31.84
C ASP A 293 10.36 21.60 -32.02
N ASN A 294 9.31 22.28 -32.49
CA ASN A 294 9.27 23.73 -32.64
C ASN A 294 8.70 24.44 -31.40
N GLY A 295 8.18 23.69 -30.43
CA GLY A 295 7.50 24.24 -29.26
C GLY A 295 5.99 24.40 -29.43
N ASP A 296 5.40 23.92 -30.53
CA ASP A 296 3.97 24.06 -30.79
C ASP A 296 3.17 22.94 -30.09
N GLU A 297 2.24 23.33 -29.22
CA GLU A 297 1.34 22.40 -28.54
C GLU A 297 0.18 21.99 -29.46
N ASN A 298 0.02 20.68 -29.66
CA ASN A 298 -1.02 20.10 -30.48
C ASN A 298 -1.70 18.95 -29.76
N LEU A 299 -3.03 18.85 -29.85
CA LEU A 299 -3.76 17.69 -29.38
C LEU A 299 -3.43 16.48 -30.28
N ARG A 300 -2.91 15.41 -29.69
CA ARG A 300 -2.51 14.17 -30.37
C ARG A 300 -3.16 12.96 -29.73
N ASN A 301 -3.38 11.91 -30.51
CA ASN A 301 -3.71 10.60 -29.96
C ASN A 301 -2.44 10.02 -29.35
N VAL A 302 -2.42 9.82 -28.03
CA VAL A 302 -1.23 9.37 -27.30
C VAL A 302 -1.28 7.90 -26.95
N ILE A 303 -2.49 7.35 -26.83
CA ILE A 303 -2.71 5.95 -26.55
C ILE A 303 -4.02 5.47 -27.16
N MET A 304 -4.01 4.28 -27.75
CA MET A 304 -5.18 3.66 -28.35
C MET A 304 -5.20 2.17 -28.01
N SER A 305 -6.40 1.64 -27.81
CA SER A 305 -6.62 0.21 -27.63
C SER A 305 -7.94 -0.19 -28.27
N TYR A 306 -8.02 -1.42 -28.78
CA TYR A 306 -9.26 -1.96 -29.30
C TYR A 306 -9.57 -3.34 -28.71
N PHE A 307 -10.85 -3.55 -28.44
CA PHE A 307 -11.39 -4.78 -27.89
C PHE A 307 -12.66 -5.14 -28.65
N THR A 308 -12.74 -6.36 -29.13
CA THR A 308 -13.93 -6.97 -29.71
C THR A 308 -14.82 -7.53 -28.60
N SER A 309 -16.11 -7.72 -28.88
CA SER A 309 -17.03 -8.32 -27.90
C SER A 309 -16.55 -9.67 -27.35
N PRO A 310 -16.04 -10.62 -28.18
CA PRO A 310 -15.47 -11.87 -27.67
C PRO A 310 -14.31 -11.65 -26.68
N THR A 311 -13.43 -10.68 -26.93
CA THR A 311 -12.31 -10.40 -26.03
C THR A 311 -12.81 -9.80 -24.71
N MET A 312 -13.76 -8.86 -24.76
CA MET A 312 -14.36 -8.26 -23.56
C MET A 312 -15.12 -9.28 -22.69
N GLU A 313 -15.86 -10.22 -23.30
CA GLU A 313 -16.59 -11.28 -22.60
C GLU A 313 -15.66 -12.25 -21.84
N ASN A 314 -14.42 -12.40 -22.33
CA ASN A 314 -13.41 -13.28 -21.72
C ASN A 314 -12.54 -12.58 -20.67
N LEU A 315 -12.79 -11.30 -20.36
CA LEU A 315 -12.16 -10.61 -19.24
C LEU A 315 -12.86 -11.05 -17.94
N GLY A 316 -12.17 -11.83 -17.11
CA GLY A 316 -12.69 -12.29 -15.82
C GLY A 316 -12.85 -11.15 -14.81
N ASP A 317 -13.64 -11.38 -13.75
CA ASP A 317 -13.94 -10.37 -12.72
C ASP A 317 -12.69 -9.80 -12.03
N SER A 318 -11.62 -10.59 -11.94
CA SER A 318 -10.35 -10.16 -11.34
C SER A 318 -9.48 -9.29 -12.28
N PHE A 319 -9.93 -9.03 -13.50
CA PHE A 319 -9.13 -8.31 -14.49
C PHE A 319 -8.87 -6.86 -14.07
N SER A 320 -9.83 -6.19 -13.42
CA SER A 320 -9.65 -4.84 -12.86
C SER A 320 -8.52 -4.78 -11.83
N GLU A 321 -8.43 -5.76 -10.93
CA GLU A 321 -7.36 -5.83 -9.93
C GLU A 321 -5.99 -6.08 -10.58
N LEU A 322 -5.97 -6.88 -11.64
CA LEU A 322 -4.75 -7.18 -12.40
C LEU A 322 -4.24 -5.95 -13.14
N ILE A 323 -5.09 -5.20 -13.85
CA ILE A 323 -4.63 -4.02 -14.60
C ILE A 323 -4.10 -2.90 -13.70
N LEU A 324 -4.59 -2.78 -12.46
CA LEU A 324 -4.09 -1.81 -11.48
C LEU A 324 -2.70 -2.14 -10.95
N SER A 325 -2.38 -3.44 -10.86
CA SER A 325 -1.08 -3.93 -10.38
C SER A 325 -0.07 -4.17 -11.49
N ASP A 326 -0.55 -4.53 -12.69
CA ASP A 326 0.22 -4.76 -13.90
C ASP A 326 -0.53 -4.22 -15.14
N PRO A 327 -0.35 -2.93 -15.48
CA PRO A 327 -1.01 -2.31 -16.62
C PRO A 327 -0.71 -3.00 -17.97
N GLN A 328 0.42 -3.72 -18.10
CA GLN A 328 0.74 -4.44 -19.34
C GLN A 328 -0.27 -5.54 -19.65
N THR A 329 -0.86 -6.14 -18.60
CA THR A 329 -1.88 -7.17 -18.76
C THR A 329 -3.07 -6.65 -19.58
N TYR A 330 -3.41 -5.35 -19.46
CA TYR A 330 -4.41 -4.72 -20.31
C TYR A 330 -4.03 -4.76 -21.80
N TYR A 331 -2.85 -4.24 -22.13
CA TYR A 331 -2.39 -4.13 -23.52
C TYR A 331 -2.16 -5.50 -24.17
N ASN A 332 -1.68 -6.48 -23.39
CA ASN A 332 -1.51 -7.86 -23.84
C ASN A 332 -2.84 -8.59 -24.09
N LYS A 333 -3.93 -8.12 -23.51
CA LYS A 333 -5.29 -8.67 -23.72
C LYS A 333 -6.09 -7.90 -24.76
N ALA A 334 -5.71 -6.66 -25.06
CA ALA A 334 -6.30 -5.93 -26.16
C ALA A 334 -6.10 -6.72 -27.46
N ASP A 335 -7.11 -6.70 -28.33
CA ASP A 335 -6.96 -7.28 -29.66
C ASP A 335 -5.91 -6.49 -30.46
N GLY A 336 -5.71 -5.22 -30.10
CA GLY A 336 -4.51 -4.46 -30.41
C GLY A 336 -4.48 -3.10 -29.75
N TYR A 337 -3.31 -2.49 -29.77
CA TYR A 337 -3.05 -1.21 -29.11
C TYR A 337 -1.95 -0.42 -29.82
N GLN A 338 -1.86 0.86 -29.49
CA GLN A 338 -0.74 1.70 -29.85
C GLN A 338 -0.46 2.70 -28.73
N ILE A 339 0.83 2.94 -28.50
CA ILE A 339 1.32 3.95 -27.56
C ILE A 339 2.22 4.88 -28.36
N HIS A 340 1.96 6.18 -28.28
CA HIS A 340 2.73 7.19 -28.99
C HIS A 340 4.22 7.11 -28.59
N PRO A 341 5.19 7.25 -29.52
CA PRO A 341 6.60 7.04 -29.23
C PRO A 341 7.15 7.85 -28.06
N SER A 342 6.76 9.12 -27.94
CA SER A 342 7.23 9.97 -26.83
C SER A 342 6.71 9.49 -25.48
N ILE A 343 5.51 8.89 -25.41
CA ILE A 343 5.01 8.23 -24.19
C ILE A 343 5.84 6.98 -23.93
N TYR A 344 5.91 6.08 -24.92
CA TYR A 344 6.59 4.78 -24.79
C TYR A 344 8.05 4.92 -24.37
N SER A 345 8.77 5.92 -24.90
CA SER A 345 10.18 6.18 -24.58
C SER A 345 10.44 6.60 -23.14
N LYS A 346 9.40 7.10 -22.45
CA LYS A 346 9.47 7.57 -21.06
C LYS A 346 9.02 6.53 -20.03
N LEU A 347 8.41 5.43 -20.48
CA LEU A 347 7.97 4.34 -19.61
C LEU A 347 9.17 3.63 -18.96
N ASP A 348 9.06 3.32 -17.67
CA ASP A 348 10.05 2.48 -16.99
C ASP A 348 10.11 1.11 -17.68
N SER A 349 11.33 0.58 -17.87
CA SER A 349 11.54 -0.76 -18.43
C SER A 349 10.78 -1.87 -17.70
N GLY A 350 10.57 -1.75 -16.39
CA GLY A 350 9.76 -2.66 -15.59
C GLY A 350 8.26 -2.48 -15.84
N GLU A 351 7.81 -1.25 -16.06
CA GLU A 351 6.40 -0.91 -16.31
C GLU A 351 5.95 -1.24 -17.75
N ARG A 352 6.83 -1.13 -18.75
CA ARG A 352 6.54 -1.57 -20.13
C ARG A 352 6.69 -3.08 -20.32
N GLY A 353 7.59 -3.70 -19.55
CA GLY A 353 7.94 -5.11 -19.61
C GLY A 353 8.22 -5.59 -21.03
N ASN A 354 7.42 -6.52 -21.54
CA ASN A 354 7.61 -7.13 -22.86
C ASN A 354 6.74 -6.53 -23.98
N LEU A 355 6.02 -5.43 -23.71
CA LEU A 355 5.19 -4.81 -24.74
C LEU A 355 6.06 -4.36 -25.92
N PRO A 356 5.85 -4.90 -27.14
CA PRO A 356 6.63 -4.48 -28.29
C PRO A 356 6.42 -2.99 -28.56
N PHE A 357 7.51 -2.30 -28.91
CA PHE A 357 7.42 -0.99 -29.51
C PHE A 357 6.91 -1.13 -30.93
N ILE A 358 5.80 -0.48 -31.25
CA ILE A 358 5.21 -0.46 -32.60
C ILE A 358 5.53 0.92 -33.20
N LYS A 359 6.37 0.98 -34.23
CA LYS A 359 6.68 2.23 -34.92
C LYS A 359 5.46 2.72 -35.71
N LEU A 360 5.19 4.03 -35.63
CA LEU A 360 4.14 4.71 -36.40
C LEU A 360 4.26 4.46 -37.91
N SER A 361 5.49 4.36 -38.45
CA SER A 361 5.75 4.11 -39.88
C SER A 361 5.32 2.73 -40.38
N ASP A 362 5.15 1.77 -39.47
CA ASP A 362 4.93 0.37 -39.84
C ASP A 362 3.43 0.06 -39.95
N ASN A 363 2.57 1.02 -39.61
CA ASN A 363 1.12 0.98 -39.74
C ASN A 363 0.62 2.29 -40.37
N ASN A 364 0.42 2.30 -41.69
CA ASN A 364 -0.29 3.35 -42.46
C ASN A 364 -1.78 3.47 -42.06
N THR A 365 -2.13 3.36 -40.78
CA THR A 365 -3.52 3.25 -40.34
C THR A 365 -3.90 4.23 -39.25
N PHE A 366 -2.99 4.89 -38.53
CA PHE A 366 -3.42 5.70 -37.38
C PHE A 366 -3.97 7.08 -37.71
N ASP A 367 -3.35 7.80 -38.66
CA ASP A 367 -3.94 9.02 -39.21
C ASP A 367 -5.00 8.70 -40.29
N ASP A 368 -4.87 7.56 -40.98
CA ASP A 368 -5.83 7.08 -42.00
C ASP A 368 -7.11 6.46 -41.40
N LEU A 369 -7.14 6.20 -40.09
CA LEU A 369 -8.39 6.02 -39.32
C LEU A 369 -9.08 7.38 -39.03
N SER A 370 -8.73 8.44 -39.77
CA SER A 370 -9.59 9.61 -39.97
C SER A 370 -10.86 9.18 -40.72
N TRP A 371 -11.80 8.58 -40.00
CA TRP A 371 -13.19 8.46 -40.41
C TRP A 371 -13.94 9.77 -40.13
#